data_AF-A0A7Y4R196-F1
#
_entry.id   AF-A0A7Y4R196-F1
#
_cell.length_a   1.000
_cell.length_b   1.000
_cell.length_c   1.000
_cell.angle_alpha   90.00
_cell.angle_beta   90.00
_cell.angle_gamma   90.00
#
_symmetry.space_group_name_H-M   'P 1'
#
loop_
_entity.id
_entity.type
_entity.pdbx_description
1 polymer ?
#
loop_
_entity_poly.entity_id
_entity_poly.type
_entity_poly.pdbx_seq_one_letter_code
_entity_poly.pdbx_strand_id
1 'polypeptide(L)'
;MQLSPTEFDTVLDEFLLAWPRERVESMTIEQYANLADHNSYCYWLEYRSEKIGAIGGISLHKFELWKPKDDKETKDNRYTSDGRYIWSTKNGKTVNEAFFRIRQLILNIIDNSKDQNWTAIDSIPFHLIAKWKIAFIYSDRKLLPIYTKRALLEITEGLGMTFPYKTKVSILQEFILSRKKPEESIKDFAWNLYGKYASKNKKRNYYIIGSKYGDDDGKDVVPKIDEFIENQCVAIGFLGDMDFSNLMGNTPEKIQEFVYQNWNEDKPAAYKIKRYFQLLSQIKEGDIIAIKSHGAHNQLTIIAYAEVVERKGSIYEHHQHILGHHINVEFLNARFYKPLGLTYAETIHQLTPKKDGDKFYKVFGWYAEVGRNEETPNPSLIDIEEEILDQDDEGGERNEEGYNEKTEISFQRSPMLSVRVNRIHNRIQNRFIEYLNQEYTNDQISGEKNRIDAKRVTTNEIFIYEIKPFESVYSCIREGIGQLLDYSHRESTKRKINLFIVGPNKPSPNDIDFLEVIKSLLKLPFGYIAFDEANLDAIEY
;
A
#
# COMPACT_ATOMS: atom_id res chain seq x y z
N MET A 1 11.48 3.55 10.05
CA MET A 1 11.44 3.66 11.52
C MET A 1 12.37 2.59 12.07
N GLN A 2 13.21 2.92 13.04
CA GLN A 2 13.76 1.90 13.93
C GLN A 2 12.94 2.02 15.22
N LEU A 3 12.26 0.95 15.57
CA LEU A 3 11.48 0.78 16.79
C LEU A 3 11.76 -0.67 17.19
N SER A 4 12.02 -0.95 18.46
CA SER A 4 12.40 -2.29 18.90
C SER A 4 11.52 -2.65 20.08
N PRO A 5 10.45 -3.45 19.89
CA PRO A 5 9.54 -3.78 20.98
C PRO A 5 10.23 -4.43 22.20
N THR A 6 11.35 -5.11 21.99
CA THR A 6 12.14 -5.76 23.04
C THR A 6 12.89 -4.77 23.92
N GLU A 7 13.44 -3.69 23.35
CA GLU A 7 14.26 -2.70 24.07
C GLU A 7 13.48 -1.42 24.44
N PHE A 8 12.23 -1.32 24.00
CA PHE A 8 11.41 -0.11 24.07
C PHE A 8 11.27 0.46 25.48
N ASP A 9 10.86 -0.36 26.44
CA ASP A 9 10.56 0.10 27.80
C ASP A 9 11.83 0.53 28.52
N THR A 10 12.90 -0.27 28.42
CA THR A 10 14.20 0.07 28.99
C THR A 10 14.71 1.42 28.48
N VAL A 11 14.64 1.65 27.17
CA VAL A 11 15.12 2.91 26.56
C VAL A 11 14.26 4.10 26.96
N LEU A 12 12.93 3.92 27.08
CA LEU A 12 12.03 4.98 27.54
C LEU A 12 12.31 5.35 29.00
N ASP A 13 12.45 4.36 29.87
CA ASP A 13 12.71 4.55 31.30
C ASP A 13 14.10 5.20 31.52
N GLU A 14 15.12 4.77 30.79
CA GLU A 14 16.45 5.38 30.80
C GLU A 14 16.41 6.85 30.37
N PHE A 15 15.62 7.20 29.33
CA PHE A 15 15.47 8.59 28.91
C PHE A 15 14.84 9.43 30.01
N LEU A 16 13.73 8.96 30.60
CA LEU A 16 12.99 9.69 31.64
C LEU A 16 13.82 9.85 32.92
N LEU A 17 14.67 8.86 33.25
CA LEU A 17 15.61 8.96 34.37
C LEU A 17 16.75 9.93 34.08
N ALA A 18 17.28 9.94 32.86
CA ALA A 18 18.34 10.85 32.46
C ALA A 18 17.82 12.29 32.37
N TRP A 19 16.62 12.50 31.85
CA TRP A 19 16.04 13.81 31.54
C TRP A 19 14.63 13.97 32.13
N PRO A 20 14.49 14.03 33.46
CA PRO A 20 13.23 14.43 34.07
C PRO A 20 12.93 15.91 33.75
N ARG A 21 11.66 16.30 33.85
CA ARG A 21 11.18 17.67 33.57
C ARG A 21 12.02 18.74 34.28
N GLU A 22 12.33 18.51 35.55
CA GLU A 22 13.08 19.44 36.42
C GLU A 22 14.50 19.66 35.89
N ARG A 23 15.13 18.60 35.36
CA ARG A 23 16.44 18.71 34.72
C ARG A 23 16.34 19.50 33.43
N VAL A 24 15.32 19.26 32.60
CA VAL A 24 15.06 20.02 31.37
C VAL A 24 14.86 21.52 31.66
N GLU A 25 14.21 21.86 32.77
CA GLU A 25 14.00 23.24 33.20
C GLU A 25 15.32 23.95 33.54
N SER A 26 16.23 23.26 34.22
CA SER A 26 17.54 23.80 34.62
C SER A 26 18.66 23.64 33.57
N MET A 27 18.41 22.97 32.44
CA MET A 27 19.47 22.56 31.51
C MET A 27 20.20 23.75 30.89
N THR A 28 21.51 23.60 30.66
CA THR A 28 22.33 24.59 29.92
C THR A 28 22.32 24.32 28.41
N ILE A 29 22.80 25.29 27.62
CA ILE A 29 22.88 25.15 26.17
C ILE A 29 23.85 24.03 25.74
N GLU A 30 24.95 23.80 26.49
CA GLU A 30 25.87 22.68 26.27
C GLU A 30 25.17 21.35 26.50
N GLN A 31 24.42 21.23 27.59
CA GLN A 31 23.66 20.02 27.91
C GLN A 31 22.50 19.79 26.93
N TYR A 32 22.06 20.83 26.21
CA TYR A 32 21.04 20.72 25.15
C TYR A 32 21.63 20.28 23.81
N ALA A 33 22.54 21.07 23.23
CA ALA A 33 22.88 21.03 21.80
C ALA A 33 24.21 20.32 21.46
N ASN A 34 25.00 19.88 22.45
CA ASN A 34 26.31 19.31 22.19
C ASN A 34 26.25 17.83 21.80
N LEU A 35 26.14 17.52 20.51
CA LEU A 35 26.09 16.14 20.02
C LEU A 35 27.41 15.35 20.19
N ALA A 36 28.52 16.00 20.57
CA ALA A 36 29.73 15.28 20.98
C ALA A 36 29.62 14.74 22.43
N ASP A 37 28.71 15.30 23.22
CA ASP A 37 28.32 14.75 24.51
C ASP A 37 27.17 13.75 24.31
N HIS A 38 27.49 12.47 24.52
CA HIS A 38 26.54 11.35 24.43
C HIS A 38 25.46 11.37 25.51
N ASN A 39 25.51 12.35 26.42
CA ASN A 39 24.50 12.63 27.43
C ASN A 39 23.71 13.93 27.21
N SER A 40 23.97 14.69 26.13
CA SER A 40 23.17 15.89 25.81
C SER A 40 21.74 15.54 25.42
N TYR A 41 20.79 16.46 25.63
CA TYR A 41 19.36 16.25 25.39
C TYR A 41 19.08 15.92 23.91
N CYS A 42 19.66 16.68 22.97
CA CYS A 42 19.50 16.40 21.54
C CYS A 42 20.12 15.06 21.13
N TYR A 43 21.25 14.65 21.74
CA TYR A 43 21.83 13.34 21.49
C TYR A 43 20.92 12.22 21.99
N TRP A 44 20.33 12.39 23.19
CA TRP A 44 19.35 11.46 23.71
C TRP A 44 18.14 11.33 22.79
N LEU A 45 17.59 12.46 22.32
CA LEU A 45 16.45 12.50 21.39
C LEU A 45 16.77 11.84 20.04
N GLU A 46 18.00 11.94 19.54
CA GLU A 46 18.35 11.37 18.23
C GLU A 46 18.77 9.91 18.28
N TYR A 47 19.74 9.60 19.15
CA TYR A 47 20.51 8.36 19.08
C TYR A 47 20.18 7.41 20.24
N ARG A 48 20.17 7.88 21.50
CA ARG A 48 19.89 6.98 22.65
C ARG A 48 18.46 6.45 22.62
N SER A 49 17.52 7.29 22.17
CA SER A 49 16.10 6.92 22.02
C SER A 49 15.76 6.41 20.62
N GLU A 50 16.73 5.88 19.87
CA GLU A 50 16.47 5.35 18.53
C GLU A 50 15.46 4.19 18.57
N LYS A 51 15.55 3.32 19.58
CA LYS A 51 14.69 2.13 19.74
C LYS A 51 13.22 2.43 20.08
N ILE A 52 12.90 3.68 20.43
CA ILE A 52 11.53 4.16 20.63
C ILE A 52 11.07 5.06 19.47
N GLY A 53 11.69 4.93 18.30
CA GLY A 53 11.38 5.70 17.09
C GLY A 53 12.52 6.64 16.69
N ALA A 54 13.31 6.21 15.71
CA ALA A 54 14.42 6.98 15.16
C ALA A 54 14.00 8.33 14.54
N ILE A 55 14.76 9.39 14.84
CA ILE A 55 14.67 10.72 14.18
C ILE A 55 16.02 11.14 13.55
N GLY A 56 16.95 10.18 13.45
CA GLY A 56 18.22 10.34 12.76
C GLY A 56 18.07 10.48 11.26
N GLY A 57 19.10 11.02 10.59
CA GLY A 57 19.11 11.22 9.13
C GLY A 57 18.21 12.35 8.63
N ILE A 58 17.58 13.10 9.54
CA ILE A 58 16.82 14.33 9.27
C ILE A 58 17.68 15.54 9.67
N SER A 59 17.56 16.66 8.95
CA SER A 59 18.28 17.90 9.24
C SER A 59 18.23 18.31 10.72
N LEU A 60 19.35 18.86 11.22
CA LEU A 60 19.48 19.40 12.57
C LEU A 60 18.50 20.56 12.87
N HIS A 61 17.87 21.12 11.83
CA HIS A 61 16.74 22.04 11.94
C HIS A 61 15.64 21.52 12.89
N LYS A 62 15.52 20.20 13.05
CA LYS A 62 14.59 19.55 13.99
C LYS A 62 14.79 19.95 15.45
N PHE A 63 15.97 20.42 15.81
CA PHE A 63 16.30 20.89 17.16
C PHE A 63 16.17 22.40 17.32
N GLU A 64 15.88 23.16 16.26
CA GLU A 64 15.73 24.63 16.27
C GLU A 64 16.98 25.44 16.69
N LEU A 65 17.95 24.82 17.37
CA LEU A 65 19.27 25.29 17.76
C LEU A 65 20.22 24.08 17.86
N TRP A 66 21.42 24.18 17.27
CA TRP A 66 22.43 23.12 17.33
C TRP A 66 23.86 23.68 17.29
N LYS A 67 24.82 22.88 17.74
CA LYS A 67 26.25 23.14 17.54
C LYS A 67 26.72 22.48 16.23
N PRO A 68 27.21 23.22 15.22
CA PRO A 68 27.70 22.62 13.99
C PRO A 68 29.02 21.87 14.21
N LYS A 69 29.34 20.91 13.31
CA LYS A 69 30.62 20.18 13.35
C LYS A 69 31.79 21.00 12.80
N ASP A 70 31.52 21.85 11.82
CA ASP A 70 32.49 22.75 11.18
C ASP A 70 31.94 24.18 11.22
N ASP A 71 32.82 25.18 11.22
CA ASP A 71 32.45 26.58 10.99
C ASP A 71 31.93 26.75 9.57
N LYS A 72 30.60 26.65 9.42
CA LYS A 72 29.90 26.85 8.15
C LYS A 72 28.93 28.01 8.29
N GLU A 73 29.06 28.99 7.41
CA GLU A 73 28.07 30.04 7.26
C GLU A 73 26.72 29.46 6.81
N THR A 74 25.65 29.94 7.44
CA THR A 74 24.28 29.55 7.07
C THR A 74 23.83 30.32 5.84
N LYS A 75 23.59 29.64 4.71
CA LYS A 75 23.01 30.26 3.50
C LYS A 75 21.49 30.46 3.57
N ASP A 76 20.84 29.99 4.65
CA ASP A 76 19.39 30.03 4.84
C ASP A 76 19.02 31.16 5.81
N ASN A 77 18.33 32.19 5.31
CA ASN A 77 17.93 33.39 6.06
C ASN A 77 16.99 33.11 7.25
N ARG A 78 16.46 31.88 7.37
CA ARG A 78 15.66 31.44 8.53
C ARG A 78 16.52 31.12 9.75
N TYR A 79 17.84 31.03 9.58
CA TYR A 79 18.79 30.72 10.63
C TYR A 79 19.85 31.80 10.74
N THR A 80 20.43 31.92 11.93
CA THR A 80 21.55 32.80 12.24
C THR A 80 22.53 32.09 13.15
N SER A 81 23.71 32.67 13.36
CA SER A 81 24.83 32.05 14.06
C SER A 81 25.62 33.09 14.84
N ASP A 82 26.20 32.69 15.98
CA ASP A 82 27.22 33.45 16.72
C ASP A 82 28.64 32.91 16.48
N GLY A 83 28.79 32.01 15.49
CA GLY A 83 30.03 31.28 15.22
C GLY A 83 30.18 29.98 16.01
N ARG A 84 29.42 29.78 17.11
CA ARG A 84 29.46 28.56 17.92
C ARG A 84 28.18 27.74 17.83
N TYR A 85 27.04 28.40 17.71
CA TYR A 85 25.71 27.78 17.59
C TYR A 85 24.97 28.37 16.42
N ILE A 86 24.10 27.55 15.81
CA ILE A 86 23.16 27.98 14.79
C ILE A 86 21.75 27.82 15.34
N TRP A 87 20.88 28.82 15.16
CA TRP A 87 19.49 28.76 15.61
C TRP A 87 18.53 29.48 14.66
N SER A 88 17.23 29.15 14.74
CA SER A 88 16.22 29.83 13.94
C SER A 88 16.00 31.28 14.39
N THR A 89 15.99 32.23 13.45
CA THR A 89 15.78 33.66 13.71
C THR A 89 14.44 33.96 14.37
N LYS A 90 13.44 33.07 14.24
CA LYS A 90 12.15 33.19 14.93
C LYS A 90 12.28 33.06 16.45
N ASN A 91 13.35 32.44 16.96
CA ASN A 91 13.48 32.09 18.38
C ASN A 91 14.22 33.15 19.22
N GLY A 92 14.96 34.07 18.60
CA GLY A 92 15.68 35.13 19.31
C GLY A 92 16.76 35.78 18.47
N LYS A 93 17.20 36.98 18.87
CA LYS A 93 18.31 37.70 18.21
C LYS A 93 19.67 37.21 18.69
N THR A 94 19.72 36.69 19.92
CA THR A 94 20.93 36.12 20.51
C THR A 94 20.76 34.63 20.80
N VAL A 95 21.87 33.91 20.93
CA VAL A 95 21.86 32.48 21.27
C VAL A 95 21.15 32.22 22.60
N ASN A 96 21.31 33.11 23.59
CA ASN A 96 20.68 32.99 24.91
C ASN A 96 19.16 33.18 24.85
N GLU A 97 18.68 34.16 24.09
CA GLU A 97 17.24 34.36 23.84
C GLU A 97 16.63 33.15 23.13
N ALA A 98 17.31 32.66 22.08
CA ALA A 98 16.87 31.51 21.31
C ALA A 98 16.82 30.25 22.17
N PHE A 99 17.86 29.97 22.94
CA PHE A 99 17.90 28.83 23.85
C PHE A 99 16.83 28.93 24.94
N PHE A 100 16.66 30.09 25.57
CA PHE A 100 15.60 30.30 26.55
C PHE A 100 14.23 29.98 25.96
N ARG A 101 13.91 30.52 24.77
CA ARG A 101 12.64 30.26 24.11
C ARG A 101 12.47 28.79 23.73
N ILE A 102 13.50 28.14 23.20
CA ILE A 102 13.46 26.71 22.85
C ILE A 102 13.21 25.86 24.10
N ARG A 103 13.88 26.14 25.21
CA ARG A 103 13.65 25.45 26.48
C ARG A 103 12.20 25.63 26.96
N GLN A 104 11.64 26.83 26.86
CA GLN A 104 10.22 27.08 27.19
C GLN A 104 9.27 26.30 26.27
N LEU A 105 9.55 26.22 24.96
CA LEU A 105 8.75 25.42 24.05
C LEU A 105 8.79 23.92 24.40
N ILE A 106 9.97 23.40 24.77
CA ILE A 106 10.13 22.00 25.20
C ILE A 106 9.35 21.75 26.49
N LEU A 107 9.49 22.61 27.51
CA LEU A 107 8.72 22.50 28.76
C LEU A 107 7.21 22.53 28.50
N ASN A 108 6.74 23.42 27.62
CA ASN A 108 5.33 23.45 27.23
C ASN A 108 4.88 22.14 26.56
N ILE A 109 5.71 21.50 25.73
CA ILE A 109 5.39 20.18 25.15
C ILE A 109 5.30 19.14 26.26
N ILE A 110 6.27 19.10 27.18
CA ILE A 110 6.31 18.14 28.29
C ILE A 110 5.07 18.27 29.16
N ASP A 111 4.74 19.48 29.59
CA ASP A 111 3.63 19.74 30.49
C ASP A 111 2.29 19.38 29.85
N ASN A 112 2.05 19.81 28.60
CA ASN A 112 0.85 19.40 27.86
C ASN A 112 0.80 17.88 27.58
N SER A 113 1.95 17.19 27.55
CA SER A 113 1.97 15.74 27.34
C SER A 113 1.58 14.97 28.58
N LYS A 114 2.04 15.42 29.75
CA LYS A 114 1.62 14.89 31.05
C LYS A 114 0.13 15.12 31.29
N ASP A 115 -0.38 16.28 30.86
CA ASP A 115 -1.79 16.67 30.98
C ASP A 115 -2.68 16.11 29.86
N GLN A 116 -2.11 15.36 28.90
CA GLN A 116 -2.81 14.79 27.75
C GLN A 116 -3.53 15.81 26.85
N ASN A 117 -3.03 17.05 26.80
CA ASN A 117 -3.56 18.12 25.97
C ASN A 117 -2.92 18.13 24.57
N TRP A 118 -3.27 17.13 23.76
CA TRP A 118 -2.69 16.92 22.43
C TRP A 118 -2.97 18.07 21.47
N THR A 119 -4.16 18.68 21.58
CA THR A 119 -4.57 19.82 20.75
C THR A 119 -3.70 21.05 20.99
N ALA A 120 -3.26 21.30 22.23
CA ALA A 120 -2.34 22.39 22.53
C ALA A 120 -0.96 22.15 21.90
N ILE A 121 -0.48 20.90 21.90
CA ILE A 121 0.81 20.52 21.31
C ILE A 121 0.84 20.81 19.80
N ASP A 122 -0.24 20.60 19.05
CA ASP A 122 -0.28 20.94 17.62
C ASP A 122 0.10 22.39 17.36
N SER A 123 -0.29 23.31 18.24
CA SER A 123 -0.08 24.75 18.09
C SER A 123 1.31 25.23 18.51
N ILE A 124 2.09 24.40 19.21
CA ILE A 124 3.45 24.77 19.65
C ILE A 124 4.38 24.89 18.42
N PRO A 125 5.03 26.06 18.20
CA PRO A 125 5.81 26.36 16.99
C PRO A 125 7.22 25.73 16.99
N PHE A 126 7.27 24.41 17.20
CA PHE A 126 8.47 23.59 17.21
C PHE A 126 8.46 22.60 16.04
N HIS A 127 9.63 22.15 15.58
CA HIS A 127 9.72 21.19 14.48
C HIS A 127 8.88 19.94 14.75
N LEU A 128 8.00 19.59 13.79
CA LEU A 128 6.94 18.59 13.95
C LEU A 128 7.44 17.24 14.50
N ILE A 129 8.51 16.68 13.92
CA ILE A 129 9.01 15.36 14.30
C ILE A 129 9.59 15.35 15.73
N ALA A 130 10.37 16.38 16.08
CA ALA A 130 10.97 16.46 17.40
C ALA A 130 9.90 16.78 18.46
N LYS A 131 8.94 17.64 18.12
CA LYS A 131 7.78 17.96 18.95
C LYS A 131 7.01 16.72 19.38
N TRP A 132 6.62 15.89 18.43
CA TRP A 132 5.83 14.69 18.72
C TRP A 132 6.64 13.55 19.35
N LYS A 133 7.97 13.52 19.12
CA LYS A 133 8.85 12.62 19.87
C LYS A 133 8.97 13.01 21.34
N ILE A 134 9.19 14.29 21.64
CA ILE A 134 9.17 14.81 23.00
C ILE A 134 7.80 14.51 23.63
N ALA A 135 6.71 14.79 22.90
CA ALA A 135 5.38 14.52 23.42
C ALA A 135 5.17 13.05 23.80
N PHE A 136 5.55 12.13 22.92
CA PHE A 136 5.48 10.69 23.18
C PHE A 136 6.27 10.29 24.44
N ILE A 137 7.52 10.73 24.58
CA ILE A 137 8.40 10.37 25.71
C ILE A 137 7.75 10.70 27.05
N TYR A 138 7.12 11.88 27.18
CA TYR A 138 6.52 12.33 28.44
C TYR A 138 5.00 12.10 28.53
N SER A 139 4.42 11.31 27.61
CA SER A 139 2.98 11.04 27.56
C SER A 139 2.50 9.90 28.44
N ASP A 140 3.38 9.20 29.15
CA ASP A 140 3.07 7.92 29.81
C ASP A 140 2.44 6.90 28.83
N ARG A 141 3.12 6.69 27.69
CA ARG A 141 2.72 5.72 26.65
C ARG A 141 1.32 5.98 26.05
N LYS A 142 0.79 7.22 26.13
CA LYS A 142 -0.53 7.60 25.59
C LYS A 142 -0.51 8.07 24.13
N LEU A 143 0.66 8.12 23.49
CA LEU A 143 0.82 8.44 22.06
C LEU A 143 1.50 7.30 21.31
N LEU A 144 1.30 7.19 19.99
CA LEU A 144 2.12 6.29 19.17
C LEU A 144 3.55 6.84 19.03
N PRO A 145 4.59 6.00 19.10
CA PRO A 145 5.99 6.33 18.79
C PRO A 145 6.23 6.52 17.27
N ILE A 146 5.33 7.23 16.58
CA ILE A 146 5.37 7.51 15.14
C ILE A 146 5.19 9.01 14.92
N TYR A 147 6.26 9.67 14.48
CA TYR A 147 6.36 11.14 14.56
C TYR A 147 6.19 11.86 13.22
N THR A 148 6.19 11.14 12.11
CA THR A 148 6.05 11.75 10.78
C THR A 148 4.59 11.78 10.36
N LYS A 149 4.12 12.95 9.92
CA LYS A 149 2.75 13.12 9.43
C LYS A 149 2.38 12.15 8.30
N ARG A 150 3.30 11.95 7.35
CA ARG A 150 3.15 10.99 6.24
C ARG A 150 2.80 9.58 6.76
N ALA A 151 3.59 9.04 7.69
CA ALA A 151 3.36 7.69 8.21
C ALA A 151 2.02 7.56 8.95
N LEU A 152 1.63 8.59 9.71
CA LEU A 152 0.34 8.58 10.39
C LEU A 152 -0.82 8.54 9.38
N LEU A 153 -0.75 9.35 8.31
CA LEU A 153 -1.75 9.34 7.23
C LEU A 153 -1.81 8.00 6.49
N GLU A 154 -0.66 7.38 6.20
CA GLU A 154 -0.59 6.04 5.60
C GLU A 154 -1.23 4.98 6.50
N ILE A 155 -1.04 5.10 7.82
CA ILE A 155 -1.66 4.20 8.80
C ILE A 155 -3.17 4.44 8.88
N THR A 156 -3.64 5.70 8.95
CA THR A 156 -5.08 5.96 9.02
C THR A 156 -5.79 5.43 7.78
N GLU A 157 -5.20 5.65 6.60
CA GLU A 157 -5.71 5.12 5.33
C GLU A 157 -5.70 3.59 5.35
N GLY A 158 -4.62 2.99 5.87
CA GLY A 158 -4.54 1.55 6.02
C GLY A 158 -5.59 0.95 6.97
N LEU A 159 -6.10 1.75 7.90
CA LEU A 159 -7.19 1.44 8.82
C LEU A 159 -8.58 1.83 8.30
N GLY A 160 -8.69 2.23 7.03
CA GLY A 160 -9.96 2.53 6.37
C GLY A 160 -10.39 3.99 6.41
N MET A 161 -9.56 4.91 6.94
CA MET A 161 -9.91 6.34 7.01
C MET A 161 -8.84 7.25 6.40
N THR A 162 -9.23 8.01 5.37
CA THR A 162 -8.34 8.99 4.74
C THR A 162 -8.51 10.37 5.37
N PHE A 163 -7.39 11.03 5.68
CA PHE A 163 -7.39 12.39 6.21
C PHE A 163 -6.63 13.35 5.28
N PRO A 164 -7.05 14.63 5.17
CA PRO A 164 -6.28 15.65 4.46
C PRO A 164 -4.88 15.83 5.04
N TYR A 165 -3.89 16.18 4.20
CA TYR A 165 -2.54 16.46 4.67
C TYR A 165 -2.47 17.62 5.68
N LYS A 166 -3.44 18.55 5.67
CA LYS A 166 -3.53 19.64 6.66
C LYS A 166 -4.02 19.22 8.05
N THR A 167 -4.55 18.01 8.21
CA THR A 167 -5.11 17.49 9.47
C THR A 167 -4.10 17.58 10.61
N LYS A 168 -4.54 17.97 11.80
CA LYS A 168 -3.69 18.06 12.99
C LYS A 168 -3.16 16.68 13.39
N VAL A 169 -1.96 16.61 13.95
CA VAL A 169 -1.35 15.32 14.30
C VAL A 169 -2.06 14.67 15.49
N SER A 170 -2.58 15.46 16.44
CA SER A 170 -3.44 14.96 17.53
C SER A 170 -4.61 14.14 17.00
N ILE A 171 -5.34 14.67 16.02
CA ILE A 171 -6.50 14.01 15.40
C ILE A 171 -6.10 12.65 14.79
N LEU A 172 -4.97 12.60 14.08
CA LEU A 172 -4.48 11.35 13.50
C LEU A 172 -4.08 10.34 14.57
N GLN A 173 -3.38 10.79 15.63
CA GLN A 173 -2.98 9.95 16.76
C GLN A 173 -4.21 9.39 17.50
N GLU A 174 -5.19 10.23 17.82
CA GLU A 174 -6.44 9.84 18.48
C GLU A 174 -7.22 8.82 17.65
N PHE A 175 -7.36 9.05 16.34
CA PHE A 175 -8.02 8.09 15.44
C PHE A 175 -7.32 6.72 15.48
N ILE A 176 -5.99 6.68 15.34
CA ILE A 176 -5.24 5.43 15.33
C ILE A 176 -5.35 4.72 16.69
N LEU A 177 -5.18 5.45 17.79
CA LEU A 177 -5.27 4.91 19.14
C LEU A 177 -6.66 4.37 19.47
N SER A 178 -7.73 4.93 18.89
CA SER A 178 -9.09 4.42 19.07
C SER A 178 -9.28 2.99 18.56
N ARG A 179 -8.38 2.51 17.68
CA ARG A 179 -8.38 1.15 17.12
C ARG A 179 -7.50 0.18 17.91
N LYS A 180 -6.81 0.66 18.94
CA LYS A 180 -5.95 -0.18 19.79
C LYS A 180 -6.80 -0.94 20.81
N LYS A 181 -6.60 -2.25 20.91
CA LYS A 181 -7.26 -3.05 21.95
C LYS A 181 -6.67 -2.74 23.34
N PRO A 182 -7.46 -2.82 24.44
CA PRO A 182 -6.98 -2.52 25.79
C PRO A 182 -5.74 -3.32 26.20
N GLU A 183 -5.69 -4.61 25.85
CA GLU A 183 -4.64 -5.57 26.19
C GLU A 183 -3.38 -5.46 25.33
N GLU A 184 -3.44 -4.79 24.18
CA GLU A 184 -2.32 -4.66 23.27
C GLU A 184 -1.28 -3.67 23.83
N SER A 185 0.01 -3.90 23.64
CA SER A 185 1.01 -2.90 24.04
C SER A 185 1.10 -1.77 22.99
N ILE A 186 1.39 -0.53 23.41
CA ILE A 186 1.50 0.59 22.45
C ILE A 186 2.65 0.38 21.44
N LYS A 187 3.72 -0.30 21.86
CA LYS A 187 4.91 -0.56 21.04
C LYS A 187 4.62 -1.61 19.97
N ASP A 188 3.92 -2.69 20.33
CA ASP A 188 3.57 -3.75 19.38
C ASP A 188 2.52 -3.22 18.38
N PHE A 189 1.51 -2.50 18.89
CA PHE A 189 0.52 -1.85 18.04
C PHE A 189 1.17 -0.91 17.01
N ALA A 190 2.06 -0.02 17.45
CA ALA A 190 2.74 0.91 16.57
C ALA A 190 3.70 0.22 15.59
N TRP A 191 4.43 -0.81 16.05
CA TRP A 191 5.32 -1.62 15.22
C TRP A 191 4.55 -2.30 14.08
N ASN A 192 3.44 -2.96 14.43
CA ASN A 192 2.59 -3.67 13.50
C ASN A 192 1.98 -2.71 12.47
N LEU A 193 1.38 -1.61 12.90
CA LEU A 193 0.77 -0.63 11.99
C LEU A 193 1.80 0.01 11.06
N TYR A 194 2.95 0.41 11.58
CA TYR A 194 3.99 1.00 10.75
C TYR A 194 4.55 0.00 9.75
N GLY A 195 4.85 -1.24 10.16
CA GLY A 195 5.31 -2.30 9.27
C GLY A 195 4.31 -2.57 8.16
N LYS A 196 3.03 -2.68 8.53
CA LYS A 196 1.92 -3.01 7.63
C LYS A 196 1.58 -1.88 6.65
N TYR A 197 1.63 -0.61 7.09
CA TYR A 197 1.07 0.50 6.30
C TYR A 197 2.05 1.62 5.94
N ALA A 198 3.08 1.91 6.73
CA ALA A 198 3.89 3.13 6.59
C ALA A 198 5.40 2.91 6.36
N SER A 199 5.83 1.64 6.33
CA SER A 199 7.22 1.29 6.11
C SER A 199 7.63 1.65 4.67
N LYS A 200 8.70 2.45 4.54
CA LYS A 200 9.25 2.89 3.25
C LYS A 200 9.65 1.73 2.32
N ASN A 201 9.70 0.50 2.84
CA ASN A 201 10.11 -0.69 2.10
C ASN A 201 9.06 -1.25 1.13
N LYS A 202 7.86 -0.67 1.04
CA LYS A 202 6.83 -1.14 0.11
C LYS A 202 6.62 -0.26 -1.12
N LYS A 203 7.68 0.32 -1.71
CA LYS A 203 7.56 0.67 -3.14
C LYS A 203 7.53 -0.66 -3.90
N ARG A 204 6.33 -1.03 -4.32
CA ARG A 204 6.10 -2.28 -5.04
C ARG A 204 6.88 -2.24 -6.34
N ASN A 205 7.57 -3.34 -6.61
CA ASN A 205 7.99 -3.64 -7.95
C ASN A 205 6.83 -4.34 -8.67
N TYR A 206 6.84 -4.19 -9.98
CA TYR A 206 5.82 -4.73 -10.86
C TYR A 206 6.48 -5.59 -11.90
N TYR A 207 6.08 -6.85 -11.97
CA TYR A 207 6.69 -7.84 -12.83
C TYR A 207 5.69 -8.44 -13.80
N ILE A 208 6.16 -8.83 -14.97
CA ILE A 208 5.47 -9.77 -15.85
C ILE A 208 6.22 -11.09 -15.80
N ILE A 209 5.54 -12.20 -15.48
CA ILE A 209 6.14 -13.54 -15.44
C ILE A 209 5.37 -14.49 -16.35
N GLY A 210 6.07 -15.26 -17.17
CA GLY A 210 5.48 -16.29 -18.04
C GLY A 210 5.01 -17.53 -17.29
N SER A 211 3.85 -18.07 -17.69
CA SER A 211 3.27 -19.29 -17.10
C SER A 211 3.39 -20.52 -18.01
N LYS A 212 4.29 -20.50 -19.00
CA LYS A 212 4.49 -21.63 -19.92
C LYS A 212 5.88 -22.22 -19.77
N TYR A 213 5.93 -23.55 -19.76
CA TYR A 213 7.16 -24.33 -19.61
C TYR A 213 7.48 -25.03 -20.93
N GLY A 214 8.76 -25.36 -21.11
CA GLY A 214 9.26 -26.14 -22.24
C GLY A 214 8.51 -27.47 -22.38
N ASP A 215 8.08 -27.80 -23.59
CA ASP A 215 7.75 -29.18 -23.98
C ASP A 215 9.03 -30.00 -24.17
N ASP A 216 8.88 -31.28 -24.55
CA ASP A 216 10.00 -32.18 -24.83
C ASP A 216 10.93 -31.69 -25.96
N ASP A 217 10.44 -30.74 -26.79
CA ASP A 217 11.21 -30.06 -27.85
C ASP A 217 11.84 -28.73 -27.38
N GLY A 218 11.68 -28.37 -26.09
CA GLY A 218 12.21 -27.15 -25.48
C GLY A 218 11.47 -25.87 -25.85
N LYS A 219 10.24 -25.95 -26.37
CA LYS A 219 9.38 -24.79 -26.66
C LYS A 219 8.47 -24.49 -25.48
N ASP A 220 8.42 -23.24 -25.03
CA ASP A 220 7.56 -22.81 -23.92
C ASP A 220 6.06 -22.84 -24.27
N VAL A 221 5.47 -24.03 -24.33
CA VAL A 221 4.07 -24.24 -24.77
C VAL A 221 3.17 -24.82 -23.69
N VAL A 222 3.70 -25.48 -22.66
CA VAL A 222 2.91 -26.17 -21.63
C VAL A 222 2.40 -25.15 -20.59
N PRO A 223 1.09 -24.85 -20.51
CA PRO A 223 0.56 -23.92 -19.52
C PRO A 223 0.64 -24.49 -18.10
N LYS A 224 1.01 -23.65 -17.13
CA LYS A 224 1.16 -24.02 -15.70
C LYS A 224 0.31 -23.19 -14.74
N ILE A 225 -0.71 -22.50 -15.26
CA ILE A 225 -1.50 -21.56 -14.45
C ILE A 225 -2.35 -22.25 -13.39
N ASP A 226 -2.87 -23.46 -13.66
CA ASP A 226 -3.67 -24.17 -12.67
C ASP A 226 -2.78 -24.69 -11.53
N GLU A 227 -1.61 -25.23 -11.83
CA GLU A 227 -0.64 -25.61 -10.80
C GLU A 227 -0.17 -24.39 -9.98
N PHE A 228 -0.02 -23.22 -10.60
CA PHE A 228 0.30 -21.97 -9.90
C PHE A 228 -0.80 -21.61 -8.88
N ILE A 229 -2.07 -21.69 -9.29
CA ILE A 229 -3.23 -21.38 -8.44
C ILE A 229 -3.35 -22.40 -7.30
N GLU A 230 -3.28 -23.69 -7.60
CA GLU A 230 -3.38 -24.78 -6.63
C GLU A 230 -2.29 -24.68 -5.55
N ASN A 231 -1.07 -24.35 -5.96
CA ASN A 231 0.07 -24.21 -5.04
C ASN A 231 0.22 -22.79 -4.46
N GLN A 232 -0.69 -21.87 -4.80
CA GLN A 232 -0.61 -20.46 -4.42
C GLN A 232 0.77 -19.85 -4.69
N CYS A 233 1.34 -20.15 -5.85
CA CYS A 233 2.68 -19.73 -6.21
C CYS A 233 2.72 -19.18 -7.64
N VAL A 234 3.73 -18.35 -7.93
CA VAL A 234 4.19 -18.14 -9.30
C VAL A 234 5.56 -18.77 -9.40
N ALA A 235 5.76 -19.62 -10.38
CA ALA A 235 7.02 -20.34 -10.51
C ALA A 235 7.71 -20.12 -11.85
N ILE A 236 9.03 -20.28 -11.84
CA ILE A 236 9.89 -20.15 -13.01
C ILE A 236 10.55 -21.51 -13.28
N GLY A 237 10.26 -22.09 -14.44
CA GLY A 237 10.67 -23.46 -14.79
C GLY A 237 12.05 -23.61 -15.42
N PHE A 238 12.76 -22.51 -15.72
CA PHE A 238 14.14 -22.62 -16.21
C PHE A 238 15.09 -22.90 -15.05
N LEU A 239 16.14 -23.69 -15.29
CA LEU A 239 17.20 -24.02 -14.30
C LEU A 239 16.67 -24.62 -12.98
N GLY A 240 15.58 -25.40 -13.06
CA GLY A 240 14.93 -26.02 -11.90
C GLY A 240 15.82 -26.94 -11.06
N ASP A 241 17.00 -27.35 -11.53
CA ASP A 241 17.96 -28.14 -10.76
C ASP A 241 18.84 -27.33 -9.79
N MET A 242 18.86 -26.00 -9.88
CA MET A 242 19.67 -25.16 -9.00
C MET A 242 18.83 -24.50 -7.92
N ASP A 243 19.32 -24.41 -6.69
CA ASP A 243 18.63 -23.70 -5.61
C ASP A 243 19.06 -22.23 -5.53
N PHE A 244 18.11 -21.30 -5.63
CA PHE A 244 18.37 -19.85 -5.58
C PHE A 244 18.08 -19.23 -4.22
N SER A 245 17.79 -20.02 -3.19
CA SER A 245 17.49 -19.53 -1.83
C SER A 245 18.54 -18.54 -1.33
N ASN A 246 19.83 -18.85 -1.55
CA ASN A 246 20.95 -18.00 -1.11
C ASN A 246 21.14 -16.72 -1.92
N LEU A 247 20.40 -16.53 -3.02
CA LEU A 247 20.50 -15.37 -3.91
C LEU A 247 19.34 -14.39 -3.71
N MET A 248 18.24 -14.82 -3.11
CA MET A 248 17.09 -13.96 -2.83
C MET A 248 17.51 -12.77 -1.96
N GLY A 249 17.16 -11.55 -2.37
CA GLY A 249 17.49 -10.31 -1.67
C GLY A 249 18.96 -9.89 -1.69
N ASN A 250 19.85 -10.59 -2.42
CA ASN A 250 21.26 -10.22 -2.51
C ASN A 250 21.54 -9.07 -3.48
N THR A 251 22.76 -8.54 -3.43
CA THR A 251 23.18 -7.41 -4.27
C THR A 251 23.50 -7.87 -5.71
N PRO A 252 23.39 -6.98 -6.71
CA PRO A 252 23.73 -7.28 -8.09
C PRO A 252 25.14 -7.85 -8.29
N GLU A 253 26.10 -7.45 -7.46
CA GLU A 253 27.49 -7.90 -7.50
C GLU A 253 27.61 -9.36 -7.08
N LYS A 254 26.96 -9.77 -5.98
CA LYS A 254 26.93 -11.17 -5.54
C LYS A 254 26.24 -12.08 -6.55
N ILE A 255 25.16 -11.59 -7.17
CA ILE A 255 24.47 -12.32 -8.23
C ILE A 255 25.38 -12.48 -9.45
N GLN A 256 26.10 -11.42 -9.81
CA GLN A 256 27.06 -11.47 -10.91
C GLN A 256 28.19 -12.46 -10.65
N GLU A 257 28.75 -12.47 -9.44
CA GLU A 257 29.77 -13.43 -9.02
C GLU A 257 29.25 -14.88 -9.11
N PHE A 258 28.05 -15.13 -8.58
CA PHE A 258 27.40 -16.45 -8.69
C PHE A 258 27.24 -16.88 -10.15
N VAL A 259 26.73 -15.99 -11.02
CA VAL A 259 26.52 -16.32 -12.44
C VAL A 259 27.84 -16.60 -13.14
N TYR A 260 28.92 -15.85 -12.86
CA TYR A 260 30.23 -16.10 -13.45
C TYR A 260 30.86 -17.43 -12.99
N GLN A 261 30.72 -17.76 -11.72
CA GLN A 261 31.24 -19.03 -11.18
C GLN A 261 30.52 -20.25 -11.77
N ASN A 262 29.24 -20.09 -12.12
CA ASN A 262 28.40 -21.18 -12.61
C ASN A 262 28.17 -21.16 -14.13
N TRP A 263 28.66 -20.15 -14.85
CA TRP A 263 28.43 -20.00 -16.29
C TRP A 263 29.64 -19.38 -17.03
N ASN A 264 30.27 -20.14 -17.93
CA ASN A 264 31.33 -19.61 -18.79
C ASN A 264 30.78 -18.58 -19.79
N GLU A 265 31.50 -17.47 -19.96
CA GLU A 265 31.12 -16.33 -20.83
C GLU A 265 30.98 -16.70 -22.32
N ASP A 266 31.55 -17.83 -22.75
CA ASP A 266 31.56 -18.29 -24.15
C ASP A 266 30.22 -18.87 -24.67
N LYS A 267 29.16 -18.91 -23.85
CA LYS A 267 27.82 -19.36 -24.29
C LYS A 267 26.89 -18.17 -24.60
N PRO A 268 26.16 -18.16 -25.74
CA PRO A 268 25.32 -17.04 -26.21
C PRO A 268 24.06 -16.69 -25.36
N ALA A 269 24.02 -17.02 -24.06
CA ALA A 269 22.90 -16.78 -23.15
C ALA A 269 23.27 -16.29 -21.74
N ALA A 270 24.56 -16.14 -21.39
CA ALA A 270 24.99 -15.79 -20.02
C ALA A 270 24.38 -14.46 -19.52
N TYR A 271 24.29 -13.44 -20.39
CA TYR A 271 23.69 -12.15 -20.05
C TYR A 271 22.18 -12.25 -19.75
N LYS A 272 21.45 -13.14 -20.43
CA LYS A 272 20.00 -13.36 -20.19
C LYS A 272 19.80 -14.01 -18.83
N ILE A 273 20.60 -15.03 -18.54
CA ILE A 273 20.61 -15.71 -17.24
C ILE A 273 20.89 -14.71 -16.14
N LYS A 274 21.97 -13.93 -16.24
CA LYS A 274 22.28 -12.85 -15.28
C LYS A 274 21.09 -11.95 -15.02
N ARG A 275 20.41 -11.50 -16.09
CA ARG A 275 19.23 -10.64 -15.95
C ARG A 275 18.07 -11.33 -15.24
N TYR A 276 17.79 -12.60 -15.54
CA TYR A 276 16.71 -13.32 -14.85
C TYR A 276 16.99 -13.49 -13.36
N PHE A 277 18.23 -13.85 -13.00
CA PHE A 277 18.66 -13.94 -11.61
C PHE A 277 18.53 -12.59 -10.89
N GLN A 278 18.98 -11.51 -11.53
CA GLN A 278 18.83 -10.16 -10.99
C GLN A 278 17.35 -9.85 -10.74
N LEU A 279 16.47 -10.04 -11.73
CA LEU A 279 15.06 -9.71 -11.55
C LEU A 279 14.38 -10.56 -10.47
N LEU A 280 14.63 -11.87 -10.46
CA LEU A 280 14.08 -12.80 -9.47
C LEU A 280 14.55 -12.47 -8.04
N SER A 281 15.84 -12.21 -7.86
CA SER A 281 16.42 -11.89 -6.55
C SER A 281 15.84 -10.61 -5.92
N GLN A 282 15.34 -9.69 -6.73
CA GLN A 282 14.81 -8.40 -6.27
C GLN A 282 13.31 -8.44 -5.97
N ILE A 283 12.64 -9.58 -6.24
CA ILE A 283 11.25 -9.79 -5.85
C ILE A 283 11.18 -9.81 -4.32
N LYS A 284 10.23 -9.07 -3.77
CA LYS A 284 9.98 -8.98 -2.32
C LYS A 284 8.50 -9.00 -2.01
N GLU A 285 8.17 -9.27 -0.76
CA GLU A 285 6.80 -9.18 -0.24
C GLU A 285 6.16 -7.83 -0.62
N GLY A 286 4.94 -7.88 -1.14
CA GLY A 286 4.23 -6.70 -1.63
C GLY A 286 4.33 -6.43 -3.13
N ASP A 287 5.30 -7.02 -3.82
CA ASP A 287 5.44 -6.83 -5.27
C ASP A 287 4.24 -7.45 -6.03
N ILE A 288 3.87 -6.85 -7.17
CA ILE A 288 2.76 -7.30 -8.02
C ILE A 288 3.31 -8.03 -9.24
N ILE A 289 2.74 -9.21 -9.53
CA ILE A 289 3.09 -10.03 -10.68
C ILE A 289 1.87 -10.14 -11.60
N ALA A 290 2.03 -9.67 -12.84
CA ALA A 290 1.13 -9.97 -13.95
C ALA A 290 1.63 -11.26 -14.63
N ILE A 291 0.79 -12.29 -14.65
CA ILE A 291 1.15 -13.59 -15.19
C ILE A 291 0.70 -13.65 -16.66
N LYS A 292 1.62 -13.97 -17.58
CA LYS A 292 1.35 -14.00 -19.03
C LYS A 292 1.27 -15.43 -19.59
N SER A 293 0.31 -15.67 -20.50
CA SER A 293 0.28 -16.89 -21.32
C SER A 293 1.08 -16.76 -22.62
N HIS A 294 1.19 -15.54 -23.16
CA HIS A 294 1.91 -15.20 -24.39
C HIS A 294 2.58 -13.85 -24.22
N GLY A 295 3.72 -13.61 -24.88
CA GLY A 295 4.46 -12.35 -24.75
C GLY A 295 5.24 -11.92 -26.00
N ALA A 296 5.25 -12.69 -27.07
CA ALA A 296 5.99 -12.37 -28.29
C ALA A 296 5.08 -11.75 -29.37
N HIS A 297 5.68 -11.14 -30.40
CA HIS A 297 5.00 -10.69 -31.62
C HIS A 297 3.73 -9.84 -31.42
N ASN A 298 3.76 -8.92 -30.46
CA ASN A 298 2.64 -8.06 -30.07
C ASN A 298 1.40 -8.82 -29.54
N GLN A 299 1.59 -10.04 -29.04
CA GLN A 299 0.54 -10.88 -28.50
C GLN A 299 0.63 -11.05 -26.98
N LEU A 300 1.16 -10.06 -26.24
CA LEU A 300 1.14 -10.09 -24.78
C LEU A 300 -0.30 -10.32 -24.30
N THR A 301 -0.49 -11.43 -23.58
CA THR A 301 -1.78 -11.82 -23.01
C THR A 301 -1.58 -12.11 -21.52
N ILE A 302 -2.15 -11.26 -20.67
CA ILE A 302 -2.16 -11.45 -19.21
C ILE A 302 -3.35 -12.32 -18.82
N ILE A 303 -3.14 -13.23 -17.89
CA ILE A 303 -4.14 -14.23 -17.47
C ILE A 303 -4.42 -14.28 -15.96
N ALA A 304 -3.53 -13.66 -15.17
CA ALA A 304 -3.69 -13.54 -13.73
C ALA A 304 -2.86 -12.37 -13.18
N TYR A 305 -3.27 -11.85 -12.03
CA TYR A 305 -2.51 -10.95 -11.18
C TYR A 305 -2.35 -11.57 -9.80
N ALA A 306 -1.16 -11.44 -9.26
CA ALA A 306 -0.77 -12.01 -7.98
C ALA A 306 0.06 -11.00 -7.19
N GLU A 307 -0.08 -11.03 -5.86
CA GLU A 307 0.80 -10.31 -4.96
C GLU A 307 1.74 -11.28 -4.25
N VAL A 308 3.02 -10.91 -4.16
CA VAL A 308 4.03 -11.70 -3.44
C VAL A 308 3.79 -11.60 -1.94
N VAL A 309 3.73 -12.75 -1.28
CA VAL A 309 3.54 -12.87 0.17
C VAL A 309 4.62 -13.71 0.81
N GLU A 310 4.89 -13.45 2.08
CA GLU A 310 5.75 -14.30 2.89
C GLU A 310 4.93 -15.44 3.49
N ARG A 311 5.43 -16.67 3.41
CA ARG A 311 4.89 -17.83 4.13
C ARG A 311 6.02 -18.53 4.86
N LYS A 312 5.79 -18.84 6.14
CA LYS A 312 6.77 -19.54 6.99
C LYS A 312 8.16 -18.89 7.00
N GLY A 313 8.25 -17.56 6.94
CA GLY A 313 9.53 -16.84 6.97
C GLY A 313 10.19 -16.62 5.61
N SER A 314 9.59 -17.08 4.50
CA SER A 314 10.17 -16.95 3.16
C SER A 314 9.13 -16.60 2.09
N ILE A 315 9.57 -15.82 1.09
CA ILE A 315 8.81 -15.59 -0.15
C ILE A 315 9.16 -16.62 -1.23
N TYR A 316 10.23 -17.38 -1.05
CA TYR A 316 10.81 -18.26 -2.07
C TYR A 316 11.01 -19.67 -1.52
N GLU A 317 10.68 -20.66 -2.36
CA GLU A 317 10.99 -22.06 -2.11
C GLU A 317 11.49 -22.72 -3.41
N HIS A 318 12.47 -23.61 -3.29
CA HIS A 318 12.97 -24.40 -4.42
C HIS A 318 12.40 -25.82 -4.38
N HIS A 319 11.71 -26.21 -5.45
CA HIS A 319 11.06 -27.50 -5.62
C HIS A 319 11.51 -28.13 -6.94
N GLN A 320 12.66 -28.80 -6.92
CA GLN A 320 13.35 -29.34 -8.10
C GLN A 320 12.45 -30.20 -9.03
N HIS A 321 11.48 -30.92 -8.47
CA HIS A 321 10.65 -31.88 -9.23
C HIS A 321 9.21 -31.44 -9.47
N ILE A 322 8.85 -30.19 -9.13
CA ILE A 322 7.47 -29.68 -9.29
C ILE A 322 7.46 -28.51 -10.29
N LEU A 323 7.64 -27.27 -9.83
CA LEU A 323 7.70 -26.08 -10.69
C LEU A 323 9.05 -25.35 -10.59
N GLY A 324 10.07 -25.96 -9.96
CA GLY A 324 11.39 -25.36 -9.81
C GLY A 324 11.37 -24.22 -8.79
N HIS A 325 11.35 -22.97 -9.25
CA HIS A 325 11.52 -21.80 -8.41
C HIS A 325 10.18 -21.18 -8.00
N HIS A 326 9.66 -21.52 -6.83
CA HIS A 326 8.37 -21.04 -6.36
C HIS A 326 8.51 -19.68 -5.67
N ILE A 327 7.70 -18.72 -6.07
CA ILE A 327 7.47 -17.47 -5.35
C ILE A 327 6.09 -17.59 -4.71
N ASN A 328 6.03 -17.45 -3.39
CA ASN A 328 4.79 -17.44 -2.64
C ASN A 328 3.95 -16.23 -3.04
N VAL A 329 2.72 -16.47 -3.50
CA VAL A 329 1.80 -15.39 -3.87
C VAL A 329 0.39 -15.63 -3.37
N GLU A 330 -0.35 -14.55 -3.21
CA GLU A 330 -1.80 -14.58 -3.14
C GLU A 330 -2.38 -14.05 -4.46
N PHE A 331 -3.29 -14.80 -5.09
CA PHE A 331 -3.92 -14.37 -6.36
C PHE A 331 -4.95 -13.28 -6.12
N LEU A 332 -4.75 -12.13 -6.78
CA LEU A 332 -5.67 -11.00 -6.74
C LEU A 332 -6.83 -11.20 -7.73
N ASN A 333 -6.52 -11.74 -8.90
CA ASN A 333 -7.47 -12.11 -9.94
C ASN A 333 -6.81 -13.14 -10.86
N ALA A 334 -7.55 -14.14 -11.32
CA ALA A 334 -7.04 -15.20 -12.18
C ALA A 334 -8.11 -15.70 -13.14
N ARG A 335 -7.68 -16.52 -14.12
CA ARG A 335 -8.56 -17.16 -15.11
C ARG A 335 -9.30 -16.15 -16.00
N PHE A 336 -8.63 -15.07 -16.37
CA PHE A 336 -9.09 -14.13 -17.40
C PHE A 336 -8.16 -14.16 -18.62
N TYR A 337 -8.54 -13.48 -19.71
CA TYR A 337 -7.72 -13.32 -20.90
C TYR A 337 -7.68 -11.85 -21.31
N LYS A 338 -6.53 -11.19 -21.13
CA LYS A 338 -6.34 -9.78 -21.46
C LYS A 338 -5.25 -9.60 -22.53
N PRO A 339 -5.61 -9.57 -23.83
CA PRO A 339 -4.67 -9.27 -24.91
C PRO A 339 -4.36 -7.77 -24.94
N LEU A 340 -3.07 -7.41 -25.05
CA LEU A 340 -2.61 -6.02 -24.89
C LEU A 340 -1.94 -5.42 -26.13
N GLY A 341 -1.65 -6.20 -27.18
CA GLY A 341 -0.97 -5.68 -28.36
C GLY A 341 0.50 -5.30 -28.11
N LEU A 342 1.12 -5.83 -27.04
CA LEU A 342 2.49 -5.50 -26.61
C LEU A 342 3.43 -6.70 -26.74
N THR A 343 4.75 -6.45 -26.72
CA THR A 343 5.78 -7.50 -26.74
C THR A 343 6.62 -7.45 -25.45
N TYR A 344 6.59 -8.55 -24.70
CA TYR A 344 7.43 -8.88 -23.55
C TYR A 344 7.79 -10.36 -23.62
N ALA A 345 8.70 -10.74 -24.51
CA ALA A 345 8.92 -12.14 -24.90
C ALA A 345 9.60 -12.99 -23.82
N GLU A 346 10.56 -12.43 -23.08
CA GLU A 346 11.34 -13.18 -22.08
C GLU A 346 10.50 -13.62 -20.87
N THR A 347 11.04 -14.54 -20.06
CA THR A 347 10.33 -15.16 -18.93
C THR A 347 9.90 -14.17 -17.87
N ILE A 348 10.76 -13.22 -17.50
CA ILE A 348 10.51 -12.21 -16.48
C ILE A 348 10.88 -10.81 -16.96
N HIS A 349 10.01 -9.84 -16.68
CA HIS A 349 10.24 -8.41 -16.93
C HIS A 349 9.88 -7.61 -15.68
N GLN A 350 10.60 -6.54 -15.42
CA GLN A 350 10.19 -5.52 -14.45
C GLN A 350 9.76 -4.26 -15.21
N LEU A 351 8.61 -3.71 -14.84
CA LEU A 351 8.08 -2.48 -15.38
C LEU A 351 8.00 -1.41 -14.29
N THR A 352 8.11 -0.14 -14.70
CA THR A 352 7.91 1.00 -13.81
C THR A 352 7.12 2.10 -14.54
N PRO A 353 6.33 2.92 -13.83
CA PRO A 353 5.64 4.05 -14.45
C PRO A 353 6.59 4.98 -15.21
N LYS A 354 7.78 5.24 -14.65
CA LYS A 354 8.77 6.16 -15.23
C LYS A 354 9.38 5.63 -16.54
N LYS A 355 9.67 4.33 -16.61
CA LYS A 355 10.33 3.71 -17.78
C LYS A 355 9.34 3.35 -18.87
N ASP A 356 8.18 2.83 -18.49
CA ASP A 356 7.26 2.15 -19.42
C ASP A 356 6.00 2.98 -19.74
N GLY A 357 5.74 4.06 -18.99
CA GLY A 357 4.65 5.01 -19.24
C GLY A 357 3.28 4.31 -19.37
N ASP A 358 2.54 4.62 -20.42
CA ASP A 358 1.21 4.04 -20.67
C ASP A 358 1.22 2.51 -20.76
N LYS A 359 2.34 1.90 -21.19
CA LYS A 359 2.44 0.43 -21.24
C LYS A 359 2.34 -0.17 -19.84
N PHE A 360 2.88 0.50 -18.82
CA PHE A 360 2.76 0.08 -17.43
C PHE A 360 1.29 0.02 -17.02
N TYR A 361 0.55 1.11 -17.24
CA TYR A 361 -0.87 1.19 -16.86
C TYR A 361 -1.75 0.25 -17.68
N LYS A 362 -1.45 0.04 -18.97
CA LYS A 362 -2.13 -0.99 -19.79
C LYS A 362 -1.94 -2.39 -19.23
N VAL A 363 -0.75 -2.71 -18.72
CA VAL A 363 -0.43 -4.03 -18.17
C VAL A 363 -1.03 -4.21 -16.79
N PHE A 364 -0.98 -3.22 -15.89
CA PHE A 364 -1.37 -3.40 -14.49
C PHE A 364 -2.76 -2.86 -14.14
N GLY A 365 -3.38 -2.03 -14.99
CA GLY A 365 -4.75 -1.53 -14.78
C GLY A 365 -4.95 -0.96 -13.37
N TRP A 366 -6.07 -1.33 -12.74
CA TRP A 366 -6.37 -0.94 -11.35
C TRP A 366 -5.41 -1.54 -10.31
N TYR A 367 -4.60 -2.54 -10.66
CA TYR A 367 -3.54 -3.06 -9.78
C TYR A 367 -2.28 -2.19 -9.77
N ALA A 368 -2.17 -1.20 -10.66
CA ALA A 368 -1.17 -0.15 -10.52
C ALA A 368 -1.50 0.73 -9.30
N GLU A 369 -0.56 0.90 -8.37
CA GLU A 369 -0.63 1.99 -7.40
C GLU A 369 -0.42 3.31 -8.15
N VAL A 370 -1.53 3.97 -8.49
CA VAL A 370 -1.49 5.34 -9.02
C VAL A 370 -0.92 6.23 -7.92
N GLY A 371 0.29 6.72 -8.11
CA GLY A 371 0.88 7.71 -7.22
C GLY A 371 -0.04 8.92 -7.17
N ARG A 372 -0.55 9.26 -5.98
CA ARG A 372 -1.31 10.50 -5.74
C ARG A 372 -0.56 11.66 -6.38
N ASN A 373 -1.15 12.28 -7.40
CA ASN A 373 -0.93 13.70 -7.60
C ASN A 373 -1.56 14.39 -6.38
N GLU A 374 -0.73 15.10 -5.64
CA GLU A 374 -1.14 15.97 -4.56
C GLU A 374 -2.01 17.09 -5.16
N GLU A 375 -3.34 16.91 -5.20
CA GLU A 375 -4.38 17.97 -5.27
C GLU A 375 -5.69 17.38 -5.82
N THR A 376 -6.68 17.10 -4.95
CA THR A 376 -8.13 17.39 -5.11
C THR A 376 -9.00 16.67 -4.04
N PRO A 377 -10.24 17.15 -3.78
CA PRO A 377 -10.84 17.13 -2.45
C PRO A 377 -11.83 15.98 -2.15
N ASN A 378 -11.73 15.56 -0.90
CA ASN A 378 -12.71 14.92 0.00
C ASN A 378 -14.17 14.77 -0.49
N PRO A 379 -14.74 13.58 -0.35
CA PRO A 379 -16.05 13.41 0.27
C PRO A 379 -15.95 12.66 1.60
N SER A 380 -16.55 13.26 2.63
CA SER A 380 -16.89 12.64 3.91
C SER A 380 -17.77 11.39 3.73
N LEU A 381 -17.63 10.39 4.61
CA LEU A 381 -18.68 9.62 5.34
C LEU A 381 -17.99 8.45 6.09
N ILE A 382 -18.01 8.42 7.44
CA ILE A 382 -18.90 7.68 8.38
C ILE A 382 -18.66 6.15 8.40
N ASP A 383 -18.09 5.68 9.53
CA ASP A 383 -17.89 4.29 9.95
C ASP A 383 -19.20 3.49 9.99
N ILE A 384 -19.23 2.25 9.46
CA ILE A 384 -19.99 1.10 10.02
C ILE A 384 -19.24 -0.22 9.70
N GLU A 385 -18.96 -1.00 10.74
CA GLU A 385 -18.48 -2.39 10.69
C GLU A 385 -19.57 -3.33 10.15
N GLU A 386 -19.22 -4.29 9.29
CA GLU A 386 -20.08 -5.45 9.03
C GLU A 386 -19.36 -6.78 9.22
N GLU A 387 -19.94 -7.55 10.14
CA GLU A 387 -19.78 -8.99 10.35
C GLU A 387 -20.00 -9.76 9.04
N ILE A 388 -19.09 -10.67 8.71
CA ILE A 388 -19.36 -11.69 7.69
C ILE A 388 -19.91 -12.91 8.42
N LEU A 389 -21.18 -13.18 8.16
CA LEU A 389 -21.90 -14.41 8.46
C LEU A 389 -21.41 -15.53 7.52
N ASP A 390 -21.05 -16.65 8.12
CA ASP A 390 -20.98 -17.95 7.45
C ASP A 390 -22.37 -18.37 6.98
N GLN A 391 -22.48 -18.87 5.75
CA GLN A 391 -23.35 -20.02 5.44
C GLN A 391 -23.06 -20.62 4.07
N ASP A 392 -22.98 -21.95 4.10
CA ASP A 392 -22.97 -22.91 3.00
C ASP A 392 -24.21 -22.79 2.09
N ASP A 393 -24.11 -23.18 0.82
CA ASP A 393 -24.87 -24.35 0.34
C ASP A 393 -24.44 -24.84 -1.06
N GLU A 394 -24.65 -26.13 -1.24
CA GLU A 394 -24.39 -27.02 -2.36
C GLU A 394 -25.29 -26.78 -3.58
N GLY A 395 -24.90 -27.37 -4.73
CA GLY A 395 -25.84 -27.66 -5.82
C GLY A 395 -25.25 -27.66 -7.23
N GLY A 396 -24.60 -28.76 -7.63
CA GLY A 396 -24.54 -29.17 -9.04
C GLY A 396 -25.92 -29.69 -9.51
N GLU A 397 -26.21 -30.01 -10.77
CA GLU A 397 -25.48 -30.06 -12.03
C GLU A 397 -26.53 -30.36 -13.12
N ARG A 398 -26.21 -30.15 -14.41
CA ARG A 398 -26.48 -31.11 -15.50
C ARG A 398 -25.84 -30.63 -16.79
N ASN A 399 -24.95 -31.44 -17.34
CA ASN A 399 -25.01 -31.85 -18.75
C ASN A 399 -24.68 -33.33 -18.83
N GLU A 400 -25.36 -33.99 -19.75
CA GLU A 400 -25.40 -35.44 -19.91
C GLU A 400 -24.02 -36.00 -20.29
N GLU A 401 -23.68 -37.08 -19.59
CA GLU A 401 -22.57 -38.03 -19.83
C GLU A 401 -21.16 -37.58 -19.44
N GLY A 402 -20.86 -37.70 -18.14
CA GLY A 402 -19.51 -37.78 -17.57
C GLY A 402 -19.35 -36.97 -16.29
N TYR A 403 -19.33 -37.63 -15.12
CA TYR A 403 -19.04 -36.95 -13.84
C TYR A 403 -17.54 -36.66 -13.74
N ASN A 404 -17.17 -35.38 -13.76
CA ASN A 404 -15.82 -34.94 -13.36
C ASN A 404 -15.86 -34.70 -11.85
N GLU A 405 -15.09 -35.46 -11.07
CA GLU A 405 -14.89 -35.17 -9.64
C GLU A 405 -14.46 -33.70 -9.47
N LYS A 406 -15.27 -32.92 -8.77
CA LYS A 406 -14.95 -31.53 -8.44
C LYS A 406 -14.04 -31.54 -7.21
N THR A 407 -12.92 -30.84 -7.29
CA THR A 407 -12.06 -30.58 -6.14
C THR A 407 -12.82 -29.75 -5.09
N GLU A 408 -12.89 -30.24 -3.85
CA GLU A 408 -13.57 -29.62 -2.70
C GLU A 408 -12.86 -28.36 -2.16
N ILE A 409 -11.79 -27.90 -2.81
CA ILE A 409 -11.00 -26.75 -2.37
C ILE A 409 -11.68 -25.47 -2.87
N SER A 410 -12.59 -24.94 -2.06
CA SER A 410 -13.16 -23.61 -2.29
C SER A 410 -12.06 -22.54 -2.26
N PHE A 411 -12.20 -21.51 -3.10
CA PHE A 411 -11.32 -20.34 -3.17
C PHE A 411 -11.44 -19.50 -1.88
N GLN A 412 -10.98 -20.00 -0.73
CA GLN A 412 -10.98 -19.23 0.52
C GLN A 412 -9.98 -18.07 0.38
N ARG A 413 -10.51 -16.84 0.32
CA ARG A 413 -9.69 -15.63 0.34
C ARG A 413 -9.09 -15.47 1.73
N SER A 414 -7.76 -15.41 1.79
CA SER A 414 -7.05 -14.97 3.00
C SER A 414 -7.57 -13.60 3.46
N PRO A 415 -7.64 -13.33 4.78
CA PRO A 415 -8.02 -12.02 5.31
C PRO A 415 -7.19 -10.87 4.71
N MET A 416 -5.91 -11.13 4.36
CA MET A 416 -5.04 -10.13 3.75
C MET A 416 -5.41 -9.82 2.30
N LEU A 417 -5.82 -10.82 1.51
CA LEU A 417 -6.39 -10.62 0.17
C LEU A 417 -7.66 -9.78 0.24
N SER A 418 -8.56 -10.10 1.17
CA SER A 418 -9.84 -9.39 1.34
C SER A 418 -9.60 -7.90 1.59
N VAL A 419 -8.72 -7.56 2.54
CA VAL A 419 -8.35 -6.15 2.83
C VAL A 419 -7.81 -5.42 1.61
N ARG A 420 -7.05 -6.10 0.73
CA ARG A 420 -6.44 -5.46 -0.45
C ARG A 420 -7.41 -5.26 -1.59
N VAL A 421 -8.24 -6.26 -1.87
CA VAL A 421 -9.33 -6.14 -2.85
C VAL A 421 -10.27 -5.01 -2.42
N ASN A 422 -10.56 -4.89 -1.12
CA ASN A 422 -11.35 -3.78 -0.57
C ASN A 422 -10.66 -2.43 -0.77
N ARG A 423 -9.33 -2.33 -0.62
CA ARG A 423 -8.62 -1.06 -0.91
C ARG A 423 -8.71 -0.64 -2.36
N ILE A 424 -8.55 -1.59 -3.29
CA ILE A 424 -8.70 -1.31 -4.72
C ILE A 424 -10.13 -0.87 -4.97
N HIS A 425 -11.12 -1.63 -4.51
CA HIS A 425 -12.54 -1.29 -4.63
C HIS A 425 -12.85 0.11 -4.08
N ASN A 426 -12.47 0.43 -2.85
CA ASN A 426 -12.68 1.76 -2.25
C ASN A 426 -12.00 2.88 -3.05
N ARG A 427 -10.79 2.65 -3.56
CA ARG A 427 -10.09 3.63 -4.40
C ARG A 427 -10.87 3.91 -5.69
N ILE A 428 -11.27 2.85 -6.39
CA ILE A 428 -12.03 2.95 -7.64
C ILE A 428 -13.40 3.59 -7.39
N GLN A 429 -14.09 3.22 -6.32
CA GLN A 429 -15.35 3.82 -5.92
C GLN A 429 -15.24 5.33 -5.76
N ASN A 430 -14.25 5.80 -5.00
CA ASN A 430 -14.02 7.22 -4.81
C ASN A 430 -13.75 7.94 -6.14
N ARG A 431 -12.93 7.35 -7.02
CA ARG A 431 -12.63 7.92 -8.34
C ARG A 431 -13.83 7.91 -9.28
N PHE A 432 -14.66 6.88 -9.21
CA PHE A 432 -15.89 6.81 -10.00
C PHE A 432 -16.92 7.83 -9.52
N ILE A 433 -17.07 8.01 -8.21
CA ILE A 433 -17.89 9.09 -7.64
C ILE A 433 -17.38 10.46 -8.07
N GLU A 434 -16.06 10.66 -8.09
CA GLU A 434 -15.45 11.90 -8.60
C GLU A 434 -15.81 12.13 -10.07
N TYR A 435 -15.67 11.11 -10.93
CA TYR A 435 -16.12 11.16 -12.32
C TYR A 435 -17.60 11.55 -12.44
N LEU A 436 -18.49 10.89 -11.70
CA LEU A 436 -19.92 11.19 -11.72
C LEU A 436 -20.20 12.65 -11.35
N ASN A 437 -19.50 13.20 -10.35
CA ASN A 437 -19.67 14.59 -9.92
C ASN A 437 -19.18 15.59 -10.96
N GLN A 438 -18.14 15.24 -11.73
CA GLN A 438 -17.62 16.07 -12.81
C GLN A 438 -18.55 16.06 -14.02
N GLU A 439 -19.04 14.89 -14.41
CA GLU A 439 -19.87 14.72 -15.61
C GLU A 439 -21.32 15.16 -15.39
N TYR A 440 -21.90 14.86 -14.21
CA TYR A 440 -23.31 15.07 -13.91
C TYR A 440 -23.52 16.10 -12.79
N THR A 441 -23.04 17.32 -13.02
CA THR A 441 -23.03 18.42 -12.03
C THR A 441 -24.38 18.81 -11.41
N ASN A 442 -25.50 18.47 -12.06
CA ASN A 442 -26.85 18.77 -11.58
C ASN A 442 -27.55 17.59 -10.88
N ASP A 443 -26.95 16.40 -10.91
CA ASP A 443 -27.54 15.20 -10.33
C ASP A 443 -27.12 15.05 -8.86
N GLN A 444 -27.96 14.38 -8.06
CA GLN A 444 -27.57 14.03 -6.70
C GLN A 444 -26.76 12.74 -6.72
N ILE A 445 -25.50 12.82 -6.31
CA ILE A 445 -24.56 11.69 -6.30
C ILE A 445 -24.18 11.33 -4.87
N SER A 446 -24.16 10.03 -4.57
CA SER A 446 -23.76 9.50 -3.27
C SER A 446 -23.01 8.18 -3.43
N GLY A 447 -22.06 7.90 -2.53
CA GLY A 447 -21.44 6.58 -2.36
C GLY A 447 -21.73 6.00 -0.99
N GLU A 448 -21.65 4.66 -0.87
CA GLU A 448 -21.76 3.87 0.36
C GLU A 448 -22.88 4.30 1.33
N LYS A 449 -24.06 4.59 0.77
CA LYS A 449 -25.30 4.73 1.54
C LYS A 449 -26.15 3.49 1.31
N ASN A 450 -26.43 2.74 2.39
CA ASN A 450 -27.18 1.47 2.35
C ASN A 450 -26.50 0.35 1.54
N ARG A 451 -25.16 0.23 1.62
CA ARG A 451 -24.34 -0.79 0.90
C ARG A 451 -24.28 -0.63 -0.63
N ILE A 452 -24.72 0.49 -1.18
CA ILE A 452 -24.61 0.77 -2.63
C ILE A 452 -23.28 1.49 -2.90
N ASP A 453 -22.44 0.94 -3.78
CA ASP A 453 -21.12 1.50 -4.12
C ASP A 453 -21.23 2.94 -4.64
N ALA A 454 -22.09 3.18 -5.65
CA ALA A 454 -22.43 4.53 -6.08
C ALA A 454 -23.90 4.62 -6.56
N LYS A 455 -24.50 5.79 -6.33
CA LYS A 455 -25.87 6.11 -6.72
C LYS A 455 -25.95 7.52 -7.27
N ARG A 456 -26.64 7.66 -8.40
CA ARG A 456 -26.96 8.95 -9.03
C ARG A 456 -28.48 9.09 -9.14
N VAL A 457 -29.01 10.24 -8.73
CA VAL A 457 -30.45 10.49 -8.67
C VAL A 457 -30.78 11.77 -9.42
N THR A 458 -31.71 11.66 -10.36
CA THR A 458 -32.32 12.79 -11.07
C THR A 458 -33.75 13.01 -10.57
N THR A 459 -34.47 13.97 -11.15
CA THR A 459 -35.88 14.19 -10.85
C THR A 459 -36.72 12.93 -11.09
N ASN A 460 -36.45 12.19 -12.18
CA ASN A 460 -37.30 11.11 -12.67
C ASN A 460 -36.64 9.72 -12.60
N GLU A 461 -35.33 9.64 -12.43
CA GLU A 461 -34.57 8.39 -12.53
C GLU A 461 -33.61 8.21 -11.35
N ILE A 462 -33.30 6.94 -11.07
CA ILE A 462 -32.24 6.51 -10.16
C ILE A 462 -31.30 5.60 -10.95
N PHE A 463 -30.01 5.83 -10.81
CA PHE A 463 -28.94 5.01 -11.36
C PHE A 463 -28.20 4.38 -10.18
N ILE A 464 -28.10 3.07 -10.17
CA ILE A 464 -27.41 2.29 -9.14
C ILE A 464 -26.21 1.64 -9.82
N TYR A 465 -25.03 1.87 -9.27
CA TYR A 465 -23.76 1.39 -9.79
C TYR A 465 -23.14 0.42 -8.79
N GLU A 466 -22.70 -0.74 -9.28
CA GLU A 466 -21.95 -1.75 -8.54
C GLU A 466 -20.58 -1.91 -9.19
N ILE A 467 -19.52 -1.72 -8.42
CA ILE A 467 -18.14 -1.63 -8.92
C ILE A 467 -17.44 -2.96 -8.64
N LYS A 468 -16.93 -3.60 -9.68
CA LYS A 468 -16.19 -4.87 -9.54
C LYS A 468 -14.77 -4.77 -10.12
N PRO A 469 -13.72 -5.08 -9.33
CA PRO A 469 -12.33 -4.95 -9.75
C PRO A 469 -11.82 -6.14 -10.59
N PHE A 470 -12.71 -6.93 -11.17
CA PHE A 470 -12.32 -8.06 -12.00
C PHE A 470 -11.98 -7.57 -13.40
N GLU A 471 -10.93 -8.15 -13.97
CA GLU A 471 -10.48 -7.87 -15.33
C GLU A 471 -11.47 -8.41 -16.38
N SER A 472 -12.19 -9.48 -16.06
CA SER A 472 -13.23 -10.04 -16.93
C SER A 472 -14.56 -9.32 -16.69
N VAL A 473 -15.14 -8.79 -17.78
CA VAL A 473 -16.48 -8.19 -17.75
C VAL A 473 -17.53 -9.22 -17.34
N TYR A 474 -17.45 -10.44 -17.89
CA TYR A 474 -18.26 -11.57 -17.43
C TYR A 474 -18.20 -11.76 -15.91
N SER A 475 -17.02 -11.78 -15.30
CA SER A 475 -16.89 -11.93 -13.83
C SER A 475 -17.45 -10.73 -13.07
N CYS A 476 -17.25 -9.50 -13.57
CA CYS A 476 -17.88 -8.31 -12.97
C CYS A 476 -19.40 -8.43 -12.94
N ILE A 477 -20.01 -8.83 -14.06
CA ILE A 477 -21.45 -9.01 -14.17
C ILE A 477 -21.91 -10.14 -13.24
N ARG A 478 -21.28 -11.31 -13.30
CA ARG A 478 -21.69 -12.49 -12.53
C ARG A 478 -21.68 -12.25 -11.02
N GLU A 479 -20.65 -11.58 -10.52
CA GLU A 479 -20.47 -11.34 -9.08
C GLU A 479 -21.22 -10.09 -8.58
N GLY A 480 -21.57 -9.15 -9.47
CA GLY A 480 -22.23 -7.90 -9.09
C GLY A 480 -23.75 -7.87 -9.30
N ILE A 481 -24.28 -8.63 -10.26
CA ILE A 481 -25.71 -8.54 -10.65
C ILE A 481 -26.68 -8.82 -9.51
N GLY A 482 -26.38 -9.80 -8.65
CA GLY A 482 -27.25 -10.15 -7.52
C GLY A 482 -27.40 -9.00 -6.53
N GLN A 483 -26.33 -8.25 -6.28
CA GLN A 483 -26.34 -7.07 -5.42
C GLN A 483 -27.15 -5.94 -6.03
N LEU A 484 -26.99 -5.66 -7.34
CA LEU A 484 -27.81 -4.66 -8.02
C LEU A 484 -29.31 -4.98 -7.96
N LEU A 485 -29.67 -6.25 -8.11
CA LEU A 485 -31.07 -6.69 -7.99
C LEU A 485 -31.59 -6.49 -6.57
N ASP A 486 -30.82 -6.86 -5.56
CA ASP A 486 -31.15 -6.63 -4.15
C ASP A 486 -31.31 -5.14 -3.83
N TYR A 487 -30.39 -4.28 -4.27
CA TYR A 487 -30.49 -2.84 -4.10
C TYR A 487 -31.74 -2.29 -4.79
N SER A 488 -32.02 -2.72 -6.03
CA SER A 488 -33.21 -2.29 -6.77
C SER A 488 -34.50 -2.67 -6.06
N HIS A 489 -34.54 -3.83 -5.39
CA HIS A 489 -35.71 -4.29 -4.64
C HIS A 489 -35.96 -3.47 -3.37
N ARG A 490 -34.89 -3.08 -2.68
CA ARG A 490 -34.97 -2.26 -1.44
C ARG A 490 -35.34 -0.80 -1.70
N GLU A 491 -35.17 -0.32 -2.93
CA GLU A 491 -35.49 1.06 -3.32
C GLU A 491 -37.00 1.30 -3.45
N SER A 492 -37.62 1.81 -2.39
CA SER A 492 -39.01 2.26 -2.41
C SER A 492 -39.16 3.61 -3.14
N THR A 493 -39.29 3.57 -4.48
CA THR A 493 -39.41 4.76 -5.33
C THR A 493 -40.42 4.57 -6.48
N LYS A 494 -40.95 5.68 -6.99
CA LYS A 494 -41.68 5.71 -8.28
C LYS A 494 -40.79 6.07 -9.47
N ARG A 495 -39.55 6.49 -9.21
CA ARG A 495 -38.56 6.83 -10.24
C ARG A 495 -38.15 5.56 -10.99
N LYS A 496 -37.83 5.71 -12.27
CA LYS A 496 -37.28 4.60 -13.07
C LYS A 496 -35.87 4.27 -12.55
N ILE A 497 -35.60 2.99 -12.28
CA ILE A 497 -34.30 2.52 -11.81
C ILE A 497 -33.50 2.01 -13.00
N ASN A 498 -32.23 2.41 -13.11
CA ASN A 498 -31.27 1.92 -14.09
C ASN A 498 -30.08 1.31 -13.34
N LEU A 499 -29.66 0.10 -13.73
CA LEU A 499 -28.65 -0.69 -13.03
C LEU A 499 -27.39 -0.82 -13.87
N PHE A 500 -26.22 -0.60 -13.26
CA PHE A 500 -24.94 -0.64 -13.96
C PHE A 500 -23.89 -1.42 -13.18
N ILE A 501 -23.21 -2.33 -13.87
CA ILE A 501 -21.95 -2.88 -13.41
C ILE A 501 -20.83 -1.98 -13.94
N VAL A 502 -19.91 -1.58 -13.07
CA VAL A 502 -18.74 -0.78 -13.44
C VAL A 502 -17.50 -1.66 -13.31
N GLY A 503 -16.68 -1.73 -14.36
CA GLY A 503 -15.45 -2.53 -14.38
C GLY A 503 -14.31 -1.84 -15.16
N PRO A 504 -13.10 -2.43 -15.13
CA PRO A 504 -11.89 -1.80 -15.64
C PRO A 504 -11.73 -1.85 -17.16
N ASN A 505 -12.34 -2.83 -17.82
CA ASN A 505 -12.08 -3.13 -19.22
C ASN A 505 -13.33 -3.02 -20.08
N LYS A 506 -13.12 -2.76 -21.38
CA LYS A 506 -14.17 -2.85 -22.39
C LYS A 506 -14.58 -4.32 -22.60
N PRO A 507 -15.88 -4.61 -22.82
CA PRO A 507 -16.32 -5.96 -23.11
C PRO A 507 -15.73 -6.48 -24.43
N SER A 508 -15.33 -7.76 -24.43
CA SER A 508 -15.07 -8.51 -25.66
C SER A 508 -16.39 -8.82 -26.39
N PRO A 509 -16.38 -9.29 -27.64
CA PRO A 509 -17.60 -9.72 -28.34
C PRO A 509 -18.44 -10.73 -27.54
N ASN A 510 -17.79 -11.70 -26.89
CA ASN A 510 -18.48 -12.68 -26.05
C ASN A 510 -19.09 -12.05 -24.77
N ASP A 511 -18.42 -11.05 -24.19
CA ASP A 511 -18.97 -10.31 -23.04
C ASP A 511 -20.20 -9.48 -23.46
N ILE A 512 -20.20 -8.91 -24.68
CA ILE A 512 -21.36 -8.22 -25.24
C ILE A 512 -22.52 -9.19 -25.43
N ASP A 513 -22.28 -10.37 -26.03
CA ASP A 513 -23.32 -11.39 -26.20
C ASP A 513 -23.92 -11.80 -24.84
N PHE A 514 -23.09 -12.00 -23.82
CA PHE A 514 -23.55 -12.29 -22.47
C PHE A 514 -24.35 -11.14 -21.85
N LEU A 515 -23.88 -9.90 -21.98
CA LEU A 515 -24.56 -8.70 -21.51
C LEU A 515 -25.94 -8.55 -22.15
N GLU A 516 -26.07 -8.77 -23.46
CA GLU A 516 -27.35 -8.70 -24.17
C GLU A 516 -28.32 -9.80 -23.73
N VAL A 517 -27.82 -11.02 -23.47
CA VAL A 517 -28.64 -12.09 -22.86
C VAL A 517 -29.18 -11.64 -21.50
N ILE A 518 -28.34 -11.10 -20.62
CA ILE A 518 -28.79 -10.59 -19.31
C ILE A 518 -29.82 -9.46 -19.47
N LYS A 519 -29.56 -8.48 -20.33
CA LYS A 519 -30.51 -7.38 -20.63
C LYS A 519 -31.87 -7.91 -21.10
N SER A 520 -31.89 -8.97 -21.91
CA SER A 520 -33.13 -9.57 -22.41
C SER A 520 -33.94 -10.31 -21.34
N LEU A 521 -33.25 -10.85 -20.32
CA LEU A 521 -33.87 -11.58 -19.21
C LEU A 521 -34.35 -10.65 -18.09
N LEU A 522 -33.64 -9.54 -17.88
CA LEU A 522 -33.99 -8.55 -16.87
C LEU A 522 -35.12 -7.64 -17.36
N LYS A 523 -36.15 -7.47 -16.53
CA LYS A 523 -37.21 -6.48 -16.76
C LYS A 523 -36.83 -5.06 -16.31
N LEU A 524 -35.55 -4.84 -15.99
CA LEU A 524 -34.99 -3.58 -15.52
C LEU A 524 -33.90 -3.13 -16.49
N PRO A 525 -33.74 -1.82 -16.76
CA PRO A 525 -32.62 -1.29 -17.50
C PRO A 525 -31.30 -1.71 -16.85
N PHE A 526 -30.46 -2.39 -17.62
CA PHE A 526 -29.18 -2.92 -17.19
C PHE A 526 -28.11 -2.58 -18.21
N GLY A 527 -26.92 -2.22 -17.76
CA GLY A 527 -25.78 -1.94 -18.62
C GLY A 527 -24.45 -2.21 -17.93
N TYR A 528 -23.37 -2.12 -18.70
CA TYR A 528 -22.01 -2.21 -18.20
C TYR A 528 -21.23 -0.93 -18.53
N ILE A 529 -20.41 -0.46 -17.60
CA ILE A 529 -19.56 0.72 -17.77
C ILE A 529 -18.10 0.30 -17.65
N ALA A 530 -17.33 0.53 -18.73
CA ALA A 530 -15.88 0.46 -18.68
C ALA A 530 -15.33 1.80 -18.18
N PHE A 531 -14.70 1.81 -17.00
CA PHE A 531 -14.22 3.03 -16.33
C PHE A 531 -12.69 3.15 -16.38
N ASP A 532 -12.20 4.25 -16.95
CA ASP A 532 -10.80 4.67 -16.94
C ASP A 532 -10.53 5.60 -15.75
N GLU A 533 -10.02 5.00 -14.67
CA GLU A 533 -9.68 5.70 -13.42
C GLU A 533 -8.65 6.83 -13.63
N ALA A 534 -7.71 6.64 -14.56
CA ALA A 534 -6.60 7.56 -14.75
C ALA A 534 -7.08 8.86 -15.40
N ASN A 535 -7.98 8.74 -16.37
CA ASN A 535 -8.50 9.88 -17.13
C ASN A 535 -9.86 10.39 -16.60
N LEU A 536 -10.47 9.70 -15.63
CA LEU A 536 -11.86 9.94 -15.20
C LEU A 536 -12.80 9.94 -16.41
N ASP A 537 -12.73 8.89 -17.20
CA ASP A 537 -13.56 8.70 -18.39
C ASP A 537 -14.29 7.36 -18.30
N ALA A 538 -15.47 7.26 -18.93
CA ALA A 538 -16.29 6.06 -18.88
C ALA A 538 -17.04 5.83 -20.19
N ILE A 539 -17.15 4.55 -20.57
CA ILE A 539 -17.91 4.13 -21.76
C ILE A 539 -18.97 3.12 -21.32
N GLU A 540 -20.23 3.44 -21.61
CA GLU A 540 -21.40 2.62 -21.33
C GLU A 540 -21.68 1.66 -22.50
N TYR A 541 -22.10 0.43 -22.17
CA TYR A 541 -22.38 -0.68 -23.07
C TYR A 541 -23.75 -1.30 -22.79
#